data_AF-V4A4C6-F1
#
_entry.id   AF-V4A4C6-F1
#
_cell.length_a   1.000
_cell.length_b   1.000
_cell.length_c   1.000
_cell.angle_alpha   90.00
_cell.angle_beta   90.00
_cell.angle_gamma   90.00
#
_symmetry.space_group_name_H-M   'P 1'
#
loop_
_entity.id
_entity.type
_entity.pdbx_description
1 polymer ?
#
loop_
_entity_poly.entity_id
_entity_poly.type
_entity_poly.pdbx_seq_one_letter_code
_entity_poly.pdbx_strand_id
1 'polypeptide(L)'
;MFFQPIPAKDKITFTNKKEIVKAGGRIIKILDGIVYEENFRTPPYRDDILILRDLTNKYKQEGNIVGSNCMKLLGNSLYGKSIQKDITTSRHLWSEATLKANFDSHVKSYPKVNETQYIVEINEEEKEFDCTPPKCTRLTASHLGSFVLSHSKKIINNFIHVIDGFYKPEIYYTDTDSLYISSCNWDKLAEAGLVSENDYCKGKNDYDDG
;
A
#
# COMPACT_ATOMS: atom_id res chain seq x y z
N MET A 1 14.56 12.12 -20.54
CA MET A 1 13.45 11.25 -20.10
C MET A 1 14.07 10.10 -19.31
N PHE A 2 14.04 10.17 -17.98
CA PHE A 2 14.56 9.11 -17.12
C PHE A 2 13.42 8.16 -16.78
N PHE A 3 13.35 7.02 -17.47
CA PHE A 3 12.58 5.89 -16.95
C PHE A 3 13.46 5.21 -15.90
N GLN A 4 13.08 5.27 -14.63
CA GLN A 4 13.63 4.34 -13.66
C GLN A 4 13.27 2.93 -14.15
N PRO A 5 14.25 2.04 -14.40
CA PRO A 5 13.95 0.65 -14.65
C PRO A 5 13.24 0.10 -13.42
N ILE A 6 12.03 -0.43 -13.61
CA ILE A 6 11.31 -1.14 -12.56
C ILE A 6 12.20 -2.31 -12.13
N PRO A 7 12.71 -2.35 -10.89
CA PRO A 7 13.60 -3.41 -10.46
C PRO A 7 12.90 -4.77 -10.62
N ALA A 8 13.65 -5.77 -11.13
CA ALA A 8 13.13 -7.09 -11.52
C ALA A 8 12.44 -7.90 -10.39
N LYS A 9 12.41 -7.38 -9.15
CA LYS A 9 11.69 -7.96 -8.01
C LYS A 9 10.26 -7.45 -7.84
N ASP A 10 9.83 -6.47 -8.64
CA ASP A 10 8.49 -5.91 -8.51
C ASP A 10 7.46 -6.81 -9.20
N LYS A 11 6.56 -7.39 -8.39
CA LYS A 11 5.40 -8.15 -8.88
C LYS A 11 4.47 -7.19 -9.63
N ILE A 12 4.47 -7.26 -10.96
CA ILE A 12 3.60 -6.44 -11.82
C ILE A 12 2.20 -7.05 -11.84
N THR A 13 1.20 -6.32 -11.37
CA THR A 13 -0.21 -6.74 -11.47
C THR A 13 -0.77 -6.49 -12.87
N PHE A 14 -1.85 -7.20 -13.21
CA PHE A 14 -2.51 -7.11 -14.52
C PHE A 14 -2.95 -5.67 -14.88
N THR A 15 -3.41 -4.90 -13.88
CA THR A 15 -3.79 -3.49 -14.06
C THR A 15 -2.63 -2.66 -14.59
N ASN A 16 -1.42 -2.84 -14.05
CA ASN A 16 -0.23 -2.11 -14.51
C ASN A 16 0.14 -2.45 -15.96
N LYS A 17 -0.04 -3.73 -16.38
CA LYS A 17 0.22 -4.15 -17.76
C LYS A 17 -0.69 -3.43 -18.75
N LYS A 18 -1.98 -3.28 -18.45
CA LYS A 18 -2.93 -2.54 -19.30
C LYS A 18 -2.54 -1.07 -19.44
N GLU A 19 -2.15 -0.42 -18.35
CA GLU A 19 -1.75 0.98 -18.37
C GLU A 19 -0.45 1.20 -19.17
N ILE A 20 0.54 0.29 -19.06
CA ILE A 20 1.76 0.32 -19.88
C ILE A 20 1.43 0.27 -21.38
N VAL A 21 0.52 -0.62 -21.78
CA VAL A 21 0.11 -0.74 -23.20
C VAL A 21 -0.62 0.49 -23.68
N LYS A 22 -1.51 1.07 -22.87
CA LYS A 22 -2.20 2.33 -23.20
C LYS A 22 -1.25 3.50 -23.39
N ALA A 23 -0.15 3.54 -22.63
CA ALA A 23 0.90 4.54 -22.78
C ALA A 23 1.87 4.26 -23.96
N GLY A 24 1.56 3.30 -24.83
CA GLY A 24 2.38 2.95 -25.99
C GLY A 24 3.50 1.93 -25.70
N GLY A 25 3.56 1.38 -24.49
CA GLY A 25 4.50 0.33 -24.14
C GLY A 25 4.18 -1.01 -24.81
N ARG A 26 5.21 -1.81 -25.08
CA ARG A 26 5.09 -3.14 -25.69
C ARG A 26 5.46 -4.24 -24.70
N ILE A 27 4.56 -5.20 -24.50
CA ILE A 27 4.86 -6.40 -23.72
C ILE A 27 5.69 -7.36 -24.60
N ILE A 28 6.94 -7.61 -24.21
CA ILE A 28 7.87 -8.43 -24.99
C ILE A 28 7.69 -9.92 -24.66
N LYS A 29 7.52 -10.26 -23.38
CA LYS A 29 7.38 -11.64 -22.91
C LYS A 29 6.61 -11.70 -21.59
N ILE A 30 5.77 -12.72 -21.43
CA ILE A 30 5.18 -13.10 -20.13
C ILE A 30 5.81 -14.45 -19.77
N LEU A 31 6.41 -14.55 -18.58
CA LEU A 31 7.05 -15.78 -18.12
C LEU A 31 6.06 -16.66 -17.35
N ASP A 32 5.44 -16.07 -16.32
CA ASP A 32 4.49 -16.72 -15.43
C ASP A 32 3.55 -15.67 -14.82
N GLY A 33 2.42 -16.10 -14.28
CA GLY A 33 1.47 -15.23 -13.61
C GLY A 33 0.22 -15.93 -13.10
N ILE A 34 -0.39 -15.31 -12.09
CA ILE A 34 -1.67 -15.75 -11.52
C ILE A 34 -2.78 -14.89 -12.12
N VAL A 35 -3.82 -15.55 -12.63
CA VAL A 35 -5.00 -14.91 -13.21
C VAL A 35 -6.21 -15.20 -12.33
N TYR A 36 -6.98 -14.17 -12.04
CA TYR A 36 -8.28 -14.27 -11.36
C TYR A 36 -9.34 -14.06 -12.43
N GLU A 37 -10.01 -15.13 -12.84
CA GLU A 37 -10.98 -15.11 -13.95
C GLU A 37 -12.33 -14.51 -13.54
N GLU A 38 -12.71 -14.71 -12.28
CA GLU A 38 -13.97 -14.24 -11.73
C GLU A 38 -13.74 -13.34 -10.51
N ASN A 39 -14.68 -12.43 -10.30
CA ASN A 39 -14.76 -11.65 -9.07
C ASN A 39 -15.28 -12.53 -7.93
N PHE A 40 -14.96 -12.15 -6.69
CA PHE A 40 -15.61 -12.75 -5.53
C PHE A 40 -17.12 -12.52 -5.59
N ARG A 41 -17.90 -13.59 -5.37
CA ARG A 41 -19.38 -13.50 -5.29
C ARG A 41 -19.83 -12.47 -4.26
N THR A 42 -19.13 -12.43 -3.13
CA THR A 42 -19.32 -11.43 -2.08
C THR A 42 -18.00 -10.70 -1.86
N PRO A 43 -17.94 -9.37 -2.03
CA PRO A 43 -16.73 -8.60 -1.77
C PRO A 43 -16.32 -8.70 -0.29
N PRO A 44 -15.11 -9.19 0.02
CA PRO A 44 -14.76 -9.61 1.39
C PRO A 44 -14.71 -8.49 2.42
N TYR A 45 -14.50 -7.23 2.00
CA TYR A 45 -14.32 -6.08 2.91
C TYR A 45 -15.28 -4.92 2.65
N ARG A 46 -16.25 -5.07 1.73
CA ARG A 46 -17.07 -3.95 1.28
C ARG A 46 -17.81 -3.31 2.45
N ASP A 47 -18.50 -4.12 3.24
CA ASP A 47 -19.37 -3.60 4.29
C ASP A 47 -18.56 -3.02 5.44
N ASP A 48 -17.43 -3.64 5.81
CA ASP A 48 -16.49 -3.09 6.80
C ASP A 48 -15.93 -1.73 6.37
N ILE A 49 -15.53 -1.59 5.10
CA ILE A 49 -15.01 -0.33 4.55
C ILE A 49 -16.10 0.75 4.56
N LEU A 50 -17.35 0.40 4.23
CA LEU A 50 -18.47 1.33 4.25
C LEU A 50 -18.76 1.81 5.68
N ILE A 51 -18.80 0.90 6.64
CA ILE A 51 -18.99 1.23 8.07
C ILE A 51 -17.88 2.17 8.55
N LEU A 52 -16.62 1.85 8.28
CA LEU A 52 -15.48 2.68 8.69
C LEU A 52 -15.52 4.07 8.05
N ARG A 53 -15.92 4.18 6.77
CA ARG A 53 -16.11 5.48 6.11
C ARG A 53 -17.21 6.28 6.80
N ASP A 54 -18.37 5.67 7.00
CA ASP A 54 -19.54 6.37 7.51
C ASP A 54 -19.29 6.89 8.93
N LEU A 55 -18.62 6.08 9.77
CA LEU A 55 -18.14 6.51 11.08
C LEU A 55 -17.08 7.62 10.99
N THR A 56 -16.14 7.53 10.05
CA THR A 56 -15.15 8.59 9.82
C THR A 56 -15.82 9.92 9.51
N ASN A 57 -16.83 9.92 8.63
CA ASN A 57 -17.56 11.12 8.21
C ASN A 57 -18.43 11.66 9.34
N LYS A 58 -19.14 10.80 10.06
CA LYS A 58 -19.91 11.16 11.25
C LYS A 58 -19.02 11.87 12.28
N TYR A 59 -17.86 11.30 12.61
CA TYR A 59 -16.96 11.92 13.58
C TYR A 59 -16.34 13.23 13.10
N LYS A 60 -16.14 13.43 11.78
CA LYS A 60 -15.76 14.75 11.25
C LYS A 60 -16.86 15.80 11.49
N GLN A 61 -18.11 15.44 11.23
CA GLN A 61 -19.26 16.33 11.42
C GLN A 61 -19.46 16.70 12.90
N GLU A 62 -19.18 15.77 13.81
CA GLU A 62 -19.25 15.99 15.26
C GLU A 62 -18.03 16.75 15.82
N GLY A 63 -17.03 17.09 15.00
CA GLY A 63 -15.77 17.69 15.48
C GLY A 63 -14.88 16.72 16.29
N ASN A 64 -15.19 15.41 16.28
CA ASN A 64 -14.42 14.39 16.97
C ASN A 64 -13.20 13.96 16.13
N ILE A 65 -12.13 14.74 16.23
CA ILE A 65 -10.88 14.54 15.48
C ILE A 65 -10.26 13.17 15.78
N VAL A 66 -10.24 12.75 17.05
CA VAL A 66 -9.63 11.48 17.47
C VAL A 66 -10.40 10.29 16.89
N GLY A 67 -11.73 10.32 16.99
CA GLY A 67 -12.61 9.29 16.43
C GLY A 67 -12.44 9.17 14.91
N SER A 68 -12.45 10.31 14.21
CA SER A 68 -12.27 10.33 12.75
C SER A 68 -10.91 9.75 12.33
N ASN A 69 -9.82 10.18 12.99
CA ASN A 69 -8.48 9.69 12.70
C ASN A 69 -8.32 8.19 13.00
N CYS A 70 -8.95 7.70 14.09
CA CYS A 70 -8.94 6.29 14.45
C CYS A 70 -9.61 5.44 13.36
N MET A 71 -10.81 5.82 12.90
CA MET A 71 -11.52 5.09 11.86
C MET A 71 -10.76 5.09 10.53
N LYS A 72 -10.17 6.24 10.14
CA LYS A 72 -9.28 6.34 8.98
C LYS A 72 -8.07 5.41 9.09
N LEU A 73 -7.43 5.38 10.26
CA LEU A 73 -6.27 4.52 10.50
C LEU A 73 -6.61 3.03 10.42
N LEU A 74 -7.77 2.62 10.94
CA LEU A 74 -8.25 1.23 10.83
C LEU A 74 -8.49 0.85 9.36
N GLY A 75 -9.13 1.71 8.58
CA GLY A 75 -9.34 1.51 7.14
C GLY A 75 -8.03 1.35 6.37
N ASN A 76 -7.05 2.21 6.63
CA ASN A 76 -5.72 2.14 6.02
C ASN A 76 -4.94 0.89 6.47
N SER A 77 -5.10 0.47 7.73
CA SER A 77 -4.41 -0.71 8.26
C SER A 77 -4.89 -2.01 7.61
N LEU A 78 -6.14 -2.07 7.14
CA LEU A 78 -6.72 -3.26 6.52
C LEU A 78 -5.92 -3.73 5.29
N TYR A 79 -5.67 -2.82 4.33
CA TYR A 79 -4.85 -3.17 3.17
C TYR A 79 -3.38 -3.35 3.57
N GLY A 80 -2.86 -2.57 4.52
CA GLY A 80 -1.50 -2.70 5.03
C GLY A 80 -1.21 -4.11 5.57
N LYS A 81 -2.17 -4.69 6.31
CA LYS A 81 -2.10 -6.07 6.81
C LYS A 81 -2.13 -7.13 5.71
N SER A 82 -2.73 -6.83 4.56
CA SER A 82 -2.71 -7.77 3.43
C SER A 82 -1.35 -7.86 2.74
N ILE A 83 -0.54 -6.78 2.74
CA ILE A 83 0.79 -6.75 2.13
C ILE A 83 1.95 -6.90 3.13
N GLN A 84 1.65 -7.01 4.42
CA GLN A 84 2.65 -7.14 5.47
C GLN A 84 3.55 -8.34 5.18
N LYS A 85 4.88 -8.10 5.19
CA LYS A 85 5.86 -9.18 5.10
C LYS A 85 5.84 -9.97 6.40
N ASP A 86 6.08 -11.27 6.28
CA ASP A 86 6.25 -12.13 7.44
C ASP A 86 7.40 -11.59 8.31
N ILE A 87 7.11 -11.46 9.60
CA ILE A 87 8.11 -11.08 10.59
C ILE A 87 8.74 -12.38 11.04
N THR A 88 9.96 -12.65 10.58
CA THR A 88 10.73 -13.86 10.93
C THR A 88 11.76 -13.57 12.01
N THR A 89 11.69 -12.40 12.64
CA THR A 89 12.67 -11.93 13.62
C THR A 89 11.98 -11.33 14.82
N SER A 90 12.44 -11.69 16.00
CA SER A 90 12.03 -11.06 17.26
C SER A 90 13.12 -10.09 17.73
N ARG A 91 12.74 -9.04 18.47
CA ARG A 91 13.67 -8.07 19.06
C ARG A 91 13.51 -8.06 20.57
N HIS A 92 14.62 -8.19 21.27
CA HIS A 92 14.68 -8.24 22.73
C HIS A 92 15.63 -7.18 23.27
N LEU A 93 15.35 -6.69 24.48
CA LEU A 93 16.29 -5.84 25.22
C LEU A 93 17.02 -6.70 26.24
N TRP A 94 18.29 -7.02 25.98
CA TRP A 94 19.09 -7.90 26.83
C TRP A 94 20.21 -7.17 27.54
N SER A 95 20.51 -7.58 28.78
CA SER A 95 21.73 -7.18 29.47
C SER A 95 22.95 -7.88 28.87
N GLU A 96 24.16 -7.39 29.16
CA GLU A 96 25.39 -8.07 28.71
C GLU A 96 25.47 -9.53 29.23
N ALA A 97 25.05 -9.77 30.47
CA ALA A 97 25.01 -11.11 31.04
C ALA A 97 24.01 -12.02 30.32
N THR A 98 22.81 -11.50 30.02
CA THR A 98 21.78 -12.22 29.28
C THR A 98 22.22 -12.53 27.85
N LEU A 99 22.85 -11.57 27.17
CA LEU A 99 23.39 -11.77 25.82
C LEU A 99 24.45 -12.86 25.84
N LYS A 100 25.44 -12.80 26.74
CA LYS A 100 26.50 -13.82 26.84
C LYS A 100 25.94 -15.22 27.12
N ALA A 101 24.90 -15.32 27.95
CA ALA A 101 24.29 -16.60 28.31
C ALA A 101 23.43 -17.21 27.19
N ASN A 102 22.87 -16.39 26.29
CA ASN A 102 21.92 -16.82 25.24
C ASN A 102 22.43 -16.51 23.83
N PHE A 103 23.74 -16.28 23.65
CA PHE A 103 24.31 -16.00 22.34
C PHE A 103 24.46 -17.28 21.52
N ASP A 104 23.79 -17.35 20.38
CA ASP A 104 23.81 -18.48 19.47
C ASP A 104 23.80 -18.05 17.99
N SER A 105 23.69 -19.01 17.07
CA SER A 105 23.62 -18.78 15.64
C SER A 105 22.34 -18.07 15.16
N HIS A 106 21.30 -18.00 15.99
CA HIS A 106 20.04 -17.34 15.66
C HIS A 106 20.08 -15.84 15.90
N VAL A 107 21.03 -15.36 16.72
CA VAL A 107 21.28 -13.93 16.90
C VAL A 107 21.80 -13.31 15.61
N LYS A 108 20.97 -12.48 14.97
CA LYS A 108 21.28 -11.81 13.72
C LYS A 108 22.03 -10.49 13.94
N SER A 109 21.65 -9.73 14.96
CA SER A 109 22.33 -8.48 15.31
C SER A 109 22.08 -8.11 16.77
N TYR A 110 23.02 -7.40 17.39
CA TYR A 110 22.91 -6.98 18.79
C TYR A 110 23.50 -5.57 19.03
N PRO A 111 22.99 -4.50 18.38
CA PRO A 111 23.46 -3.14 18.66
C PRO A 111 23.38 -2.77 20.15
N LYS A 112 24.48 -2.22 20.68
CA LYS A 112 24.56 -1.70 22.05
C LYS A 112 23.75 -0.41 22.15
N VAL A 113 22.84 -0.34 23.13
CA VAL A 113 22.00 0.86 23.37
C VAL A 113 22.67 1.78 24.38
N ASN A 114 23.16 1.20 25.46
CA ASN A 114 23.85 1.89 26.55
C ASN A 114 24.90 0.95 27.17
N GLU A 115 25.56 1.36 28.25
CA GLU A 115 26.65 0.59 28.86
C GLU A 115 26.25 -0.84 29.26
N THR A 116 24.96 -1.06 29.58
CA THR A 116 24.47 -2.32 30.18
C THR A 116 23.52 -3.11 29.29
N GLN A 117 22.96 -2.52 28.23
CA GLN A 117 21.87 -3.10 27.44
C GLN A 117 22.14 -3.11 25.93
N TYR A 118 21.58 -4.14 25.28
CA TYR A 118 21.67 -4.41 23.85
C TYR A 118 20.26 -4.67 23.30
N ILE A 119 19.96 -4.16 22.10
CA ILE A 119 18.79 -4.60 21.33
C ILE A 119 19.25 -5.80 20.50
N VAL A 120 18.68 -6.97 20.77
CA VAL A 120 19.08 -8.23 20.13
C VAL A 120 17.98 -8.67 19.17
N GLU A 121 18.30 -8.72 17.88
CA GLU A 121 17.44 -9.27 16.84
C GLU A 121 17.77 -10.75 16.63
N ILE A 122 16.78 -11.61 16.81
CA ILE A 122 16.91 -13.07 16.75
C ILE A 122 16.01 -13.57 15.63
N ASN A 123 16.51 -14.45 14.77
CA ASN A 123 15.66 -15.16 13.81
C ASN A 123 14.76 -16.13 14.58
N GLU A 124 13.45 -16.04 14.41
CA GLU A 124 12.55 -17.08 14.92
C GLU A 124 12.90 -18.36 14.15
N GLU A 125 13.17 -19.46 14.87
CA GLU A 125 13.44 -20.75 14.27
C GLU A 125 12.35 -21.07 13.23
N GLU A 126 12.74 -21.45 12.02
CA GLU A 126 11.90 -22.36 11.25
C GLU A 126 11.79 -23.60 12.14
N LYS A 127 10.66 -23.73 12.86
CA LYS A 127 10.35 -24.99 13.53
C LYS A 127 10.63 -26.07 12.50
N GLU A 128 11.55 -26.96 12.86
CA GLU A 128 11.92 -28.17 12.14
C GLU A 128 10.68 -28.69 11.40
N PHE A 129 10.81 -29.00 10.10
CA PHE A 129 9.75 -29.55 9.25
C PHE A 129 9.11 -30.78 9.92
N ASP A 130 8.21 -30.54 10.86
CA ASP A 130 7.22 -31.50 11.26
C ASP A 130 6.37 -31.70 10.00
N CYS A 131 5.98 -32.94 9.67
CA CYS A 131 5.21 -33.24 8.46
C CYS A 131 3.81 -32.59 8.43
N THR A 132 3.53 -31.68 9.37
CA THR A 132 2.41 -30.76 9.33
C THR A 132 2.81 -29.54 8.50
N PRO A 133 2.00 -29.12 7.51
CA PRO A 133 2.28 -27.88 6.80
C PRO A 133 2.50 -26.79 7.85
N PRO A 134 3.55 -25.95 7.72
CA PRO A 134 3.78 -24.87 8.66
C PRO A 134 2.44 -24.17 8.83
N LYS A 135 2.00 -23.95 10.07
CA LYS A 135 0.80 -23.16 10.34
C LYS A 135 1.03 -21.84 9.62
N CYS A 136 0.52 -21.72 8.39
CA CYS A 136 0.61 -20.52 7.61
C CYS A 136 -0.24 -19.53 8.38
N THR A 137 0.42 -18.76 9.25
CA THR A 137 -0.24 -17.75 10.10
C THR A 137 -0.76 -16.60 9.25
N ARG A 138 -0.37 -16.54 7.96
CA ARG A 138 -0.97 -15.65 6.98
C ARG A 138 -2.37 -16.10 6.59
N LEU A 139 -3.32 -15.62 7.39
CA LEU A 139 -4.74 -15.58 7.05
C LEU A 139 -5.05 -14.57 5.93
N THR A 140 -4.08 -13.73 5.51
CA THR A 140 -4.29 -12.64 4.54
C THR A 140 -3.63 -12.88 3.18
N ALA A 141 -4.44 -12.85 2.12
CA ALA A 141 -3.99 -13.00 0.75
C ALA A 141 -3.27 -11.74 0.24
N SER A 142 -1.94 -11.81 0.03
CA SER A 142 -1.14 -10.64 -0.43
C SER A 142 -1.48 -10.14 -1.82
N HIS A 143 -2.07 -11.00 -2.64
CA HIS A 143 -2.51 -10.61 -3.97
C HIS A 143 -3.65 -9.58 -3.88
N LEU A 144 -4.50 -9.66 -2.84
CA LEU A 144 -5.56 -8.68 -2.60
C LEU A 144 -4.96 -7.28 -2.35
N GLY A 145 -3.96 -7.19 -1.48
CA GLY A 145 -3.24 -5.94 -1.25
C GLY A 145 -2.54 -5.40 -2.51
N SER A 146 -1.96 -6.29 -3.31
CA SER A 146 -1.37 -5.92 -4.61
C SER A 146 -2.43 -5.35 -5.56
N PHE A 147 -3.65 -5.91 -5.57
CA PHE A 147 -4.76 -5.37 -6.34
C PHE A 147 -5.16 -3.98 -5.88
N VAL A 148 -5.30 -3.76 -4.56
CA VAL A 148 -5.61 -2.44 -3.99
C VAL A 148 -4.59 -1.40 -4.44
N LEU A 149 -3.29 -1.68 -4.28
CA LEU A 149 -2.21 -0.76 -4.69
C LEU A 149 -2.24 -0.46 -6.19
N SER A 150 -2.48 -1.48 -7.03
CA SER A 150 -2.53 -1.26 -8.48
C SER A 150 -3.78 -0.50 -8.94
N HIS A 151 -4.91 -0.68 -8.27
CA HIS A 151 -6.11 0.10 -8.55
C HIS A 151 -5.96 1.55 -8.08
N SER A 152 -5.32 1.79 -6.93
CA SER A 152 -4.96 3.13 -6.47
C SER A 152 -4.10 3.86 -7.51
N LYS A 153 -3.04 3.22 -8.02
CA LYS A 153 -2.23 3.78 -9.13
C LYS A 153 -3.04 4.03 -10.40
N LYS A 154 -3.92 3.11 -10.77
CA LYS A 154 -4.81 3.28 -11.94
C LYS A 154 -5.70 4.50 -11.80
N ILE A 155 -6.25 4.75 -10.59
CA ILE A 155 -7.08 5.93 -10.33
C ILE A 155 -6.27 7.19 -10.63
N ILE A 156 -5.08 7.36 -10.04
CA ILE A 156 -4.21 8.52 -10.30
C ILE A 156 -3.82 8.64 -11.78
N ASN A 157 -3.52 7.52 -12.44
CA ASN A 157 -3.24 7.53 -13.88
C ASN A 157 -4.42 8.03 -14.72
N ASN A 158 -5.67 7.82 -14.30
CA ASN A 158 -6.82 8.37 -15.01
C ASN A 158 -6.83 9.91 -14.95
N PHE A 159 -6.48 10.52 -13.80
CA PHE A 159 -6.33 11.98 -13.70
C PHE A 159 -5.22 12.48 -14.62
N ILE A 160 -4.04 11.85 -14.54
CA ILE A 160 -2.88 12.19 -15.38
C ILE A 160 -3.22 12.07 -16.86
N HIS A 161 -3.98 11.05 -17.26
CA HIS A 161 -4.36 10.83 -18.65
C HIS A 161 -5.29 11.94 -19.17
N VAL A 162 -6.32 12.33 -18.40
CA VAL A 162 -7.29 13.36 -18.81
C VAL A 162 -6.62 14.71 -19.07
N ILE A 163 -5.59 15.05 -18.29
CA ILE A 163 -4.87 16.32 -18.42
C ILE A 163 -3.70 16.23 -19.40
N ASP A 164 -3.57 15.14 -20.16
CA ASP A 164 -2.46 14.88 -21.09
C ASP A 164 -1.08 14.85 -20.39
N GLY A 165 -1.07 14.54 -19.08
CA GLY A 165 0.09 14.68 -18.19
C GLY A 165 1.28 13.79 -18.54
N PHE A 166 1.05 12.68 -19.25
CA PHE A 166 2.14 11.81 -19.73
C PHE A 166 2.96 12.44 -20.86
N TYR A 167 2.35 13.33 -21.64
CA TYR A 167 2.98 13.97 -22.80
C TYR A 167 3.28 15.45 -22.53
N LYS A 168 2.51 16.09 -21.63
CA LYS A 168 2.70 17.47 -21.15
C LYS A 168 2.81 17.46 -19.62
N PRO A 169 4.02 17.45 -19.05
CA PRO A 169 4.22 17.29 -17.63
C PRO A 169 3.96 18.59 -16.86
N GLU A 170 2.72 19.11 -16.91
CA GLU A 170 2.22 20.17 -16.02
C GLU A 170 1.75 19.61 -14.67
N ILE A 171 2.48 18.59 -14.21
CA ILE A 171 2.29 17.90 -12.94
C ILE A 171 3.56 18.15 -12.14
N TYR A 172 3.43 18.95 -11.09
CA TYR A 172 4.56 19.39 -10.27
C TYR A 172 4.91 18.36 -9.21
N TYR A 173 3.92 17.62 -8.69
CA TYR A 173 4.12 16.63 -7.65
C TYR A 173 3.02 15.56 -7.68
N THR A 174 3.38 14.33 -7.29
CA THR A 174 2.41 13.24 -7.10
C THR A 174 2.81 12.45 -5.86
N ASP A 175 1.87 12.17 -4.96
CA ASP A 175 2.10 11.22 -3.88
C ASP A 175 0.81 10.47 -3.56
N THR A 176 0.86 9.16 -3.81
CA THR A 176 -0.15 8.15 -3.48
C THR A 176 -1.56 8.44 -4.01
N ASP A 177 -2.27 9.40 -3.41
CA ASP A 177 -3.63 9.83 -3.73
C ASP A 177 -3.75 11.34 -4.00
N SER A 178 -2.62 12.07 -4.04
CA SER A 178 -2.54 13.52 -4.29
C SER A 178 -1.83 13.84 -5.61
N LEU A 179 -2.29 14.90 -6.26
CA LEU A 179 -1.74 15.41 -7.52
C LEU A 179 -1.64 16.93 -7.45
N TYR A 180 -0.44 17.48 -7.59
CA TYR A 180 -0.23 18.92 -7.69
C TYR A 180 -0.05 19.30 -9.16
N ILE A 181 -1.02 20.06 -9.67
CA ILE A 181 -1.15 20.43 -11.09
C ILE A 181 -1.47 21.90 -11.22
N SER A 182 -1.28 22.44 -12.43
CA SER A 182 -1.77 23.78 -12.76
C SER A 182 -3.29 23.87 -12.64
N SER A 183 -3.81 24.97 -12.11
CA SER A 183 -5.25 25.23 -11.95
C SER A 183 -6.01 25.17 -13.28
N CYS A 184 -5.38 25.49 -14.41
CA CYS A 184 -5.98 25.35 -15.75
C CYS A 184 -6.36 23.90 -16.13
N ASN A 185 -5.80 22.91 -15.43
CA ASN A 185 -6.12 21.50 -15.65
C ASN A 185 -7.29 21.04 -14.75
N TRP A 186 -7.72 21.84 -13.78
CA TRP A 186 -8.86 21.54 -12.91
C TRP A 186 -10.18 21.44 -13.69
N ASP A 187 -10.45 22.41 -14.57
CA ASP A 187 -11.67 22.44 -15.38
C ASP A 187 -11.79 21.20 -16.27
N LYS A 188 -10.67 20.75 -16.86
CA LYS A 188 -10.62 19.51 -17.66
C LYS A 188 -10.99 18.29 -16.84
N LEU A 189 -10.55 18.23 -15.58
CA LEU A 189 -10.90 17.14 -14.67
C LEU A 189 -12.39 17.20 -14.28
N ALA A 190 -12.94 18.39 -14.06
CA ALA A 190 -14.35 18.58 -13.76
C ALA A 190 -15.25 18.18 -14.95
N GLU A 191 -14.90 18.60 -16.17
CA GLU A 191 -15.59 18.23 -17.41
C GLU A 191 -15.56 16.71 -17.66
N ALA A 192 -14.43 16.06 -17.34
CA ALA A 192 -14.31 14.60 -17.39
C ALA A 192 -15.03 13.88 -16.25
N GLY A 193 -15.70 14.62 -15.35
CA GLY A 193 -16.42 14.11 -14.21
C GLY A 193 -15.51 13.45 -13.17
N LEU A 194 -14.23 13.82 -13.10
CA LEU A 194 -13.26 13.27 -12.14
C LEU A 194 -13.20 14.04 -10.81
N VAL A 195 -14.00 15.09 -10.65
CA VAL A 195 -14.07 15.93 -9.45
C VAL A 195 -15.38 15.68 -8.71
N SER A 196 -15.30 15.46 -7.39
CA SER A 196 -16.45 15.35 -6.48
C SER A 196 -15.95 15.34 -5.04
N GLU A 197 -16.68 15.98 -4.13
CA GLU A 197 -16.36 15.93 -2.70
C GLU A 197 -16.83 14.64 -2.02
N ASN A 198 -17.85 13.97 -2.60
CA ASN A 198 -18.59 12.90 -1.94
C ASN A 198 -18.42 11.53 -2.62
N ASP A 199 -18.01 11.51 -3.90
CA ASP A 199 -17.91 10.26 -4.66
C ASP A 199 -16.53 9.61 -4.54
N TYR A 200 -16.53 8.28 -4.60
CA TYR A 200 -15.29 7.52 -4.61
C TYR A 200 -14.49 7.73 -5.91
N CYS A 201 -13.17 7.67 -5.76
CA CYS A 201 -12.22 7.77 -6.88
C CYS A 201 -12.30 9.10 -7.63
N LYS A 202 -12.82 10.15 -6.98
CA LYS A 202 -12.85 11.52 -7.47
C LYS A 202 -11.90 12.40 -6.66
N GLY A 203 -11.42 13.46 -7.30
CA GLY A 203 -10.58 14.46 -6.68
C GLY A 203 -11.42 15.55 -6.03
N LYS A 204 -10.91 16.09 -4.94
CA LYS A 204 -11.40 17.33 -4.33
C LYS A 204 -10.25 18.34 -4.31
N ASN A 205 -10.59 19.62 -4.35
CA ASN A 205 -9.59 20.67 -4.23
C ASN A 205 -9.33 20.92 -2.75
N ASP A 206 -8.10 20.69 -2.31
CA ASP A 206 -7.69 20.93 -0.92
C ASP A 206 -7.11 22.33 -0.70
N TYR A 207 -6.92 23.12 -1.76
CA TYR A 207 -6.24 24.42 -1.74
C TYR A 207 -7.11 25.59 -2.24
N ASP A 208 -8.40 25.37 -2.48
CA ASP A 208 -9.35 26.37 -2.99
C ASP A 208 -8.79 27.15 -4.21
N ASP A 209 -8.78 28.48 -4.20
CA ASP A 209 -8.38 29.35 -5.33
C ASP A 209 -6.85 29.45 -5.56
N GLY A 210 -6.06 28.48 -5.09
CA GLY A 210 -4.59 28.43 -5.23
C GLY A 210 -4.10 28.00 -6.61
#